data_AF-A0A0C2J585-F1
#
_entry.id   AF-A0A0C2J585-F1
#
_cell.length_a   1.000
_cell.length_b   1.000
_cell.length_c   1.000
_cell.angle_alpha   90.00
_cell.angle_beta   90.00
_cell.angle_gamma   90.00
#
_symmetry.space_group_name_H-M   'P 1'
#
loop_
_entity.id
_entity.type
_entity.pdbx_description
1 polymer ?
#
loop_
_entity_poly.entity_id
_entity_poly.type
_entity_poly.pdbx_seq_one_letter_code
_entity_poly.pdbx_strand_id
1 'polypeptide(L)'
;MCWDFDQPHYKPALHDVVLDHFSMPTSMFLIVEIYILLLSLSFLTLLVLHKHRFVIIRRIIVCFAVLYLMRGLFLITTQLSLPYSTDQCPNYKHMNGGMLYLRALKYVLSMGVSSFGPWSCGDLIFSGHTSFVIMVTIFIIYYAGLHVLMNFFFLLLSTVCSVLIILSTGHYTIDVMVGYMVATWIFASYHMFIKFETLKYEVCDYVSMATTMESLRRLLIFCNFTSFLFESGSREFKNEFVDVPKCIKRIKSALRGGRQ
;
A
#
# COMPACT_ATOMS: atom_id res chain seq x y z
N MET A 1 -3.94 -30.94 -21.84
CA MET A 1 -3.44 -29.60 -22.23
C MET A 1 -2.19 -29.35 -21.40
N CYS A 2 -1.04 -29.83 -21.88
CA CYS A 2 0.24 -29.57 -21.24
C CYS A 2 0.63 -28.13 -21.58
N TRP A 3 0.82 -27.31 -20.57
CA TRP A 3 1.40 -25.98 -20.74
C TRP A 3 2.89 -26.20 -21.02
N ASP A 4 3.28 -26.21 -22.29
CA ASP A 4 4.70 -26.10 -22.65
C ASP A 4 5.13 -24.68 -22.32
N PHE A 5 5.72 -24.51 -21.13
CA PHE A 5 6.51 -23.34 -20.81
C PHE A 5 7.88 -23.51 -21.47
N ASP A 6 7.94 -23.25 -22.79
CA ASP A 6 9.22 -23.02 -23.44
C ASP A 6 9.96 -21.91 -22.67
N GLN A 7 11.27 -22.11 -22.44
CA GLN A 7 12.11 -21.07 -21.82
C GLN A 7 11.90 -19.78 -22.62
N PRO A 8 11.46 -18.67 -21.98
CA PRO A 8 11.28 -17.45 -22.72
C PRO A 8 12.64 -17.09 -23.33
N HIS A 9 12.67 -16.85 -24.64
CA HIS A 9 13.75 -16.09 -25.23
C HIS A 9 13.77 -14.75 -24.51
N TYR A 10 14.64 -14.62 -23.51
CA TYR A 10 14.71 -13.43 -22.69
C TYR A 10 15.12 -12.27 -23.59
N LYS A 11 14.19 -11.33 -23.76
CA LYS A 11 14.47 -10.07 -24.44
C LYS A 11 15.52 -9.31 -23.64
N PRO A 12 16.38 -8.51 -24.31
CA PRO A 12 17.34 -7.67 -23.61
C PRO A 12 16.62 -6.76 -22.60
N ALA A 13 17.31 -6.41 -21.53
CA ALA A 13 16.79 -5.54 -20.49
C ALA A 13 16.32 -4.21 -21.10
N LEU A 14 15.18 -3.70 -20.60
CA LEU A 14 14.70 -2.38 -20.93
C LEU A 14 15.63 -1.32 -20.34
N HIS A 15 15.83 -0.23 -21.08
CA HIS A 15 16.62 0.91 -20.63
C HIS A 15 15.97 1.58 -19.41
N ASP A 16 16.74 1.73 -18.33
CA ASP A 16 16.31 2.38 -17.09
C ASP A 16 17.41 3.33 -16.63
N VAL A 17 17.09 4.63 -16.66
CA VAL A 17 18.04 5.72 -16.40
C VAL A 17 18.83 5.53 -15.11
N VAL A 18 18.19 5.03 -14.03
CA VAL A 18 18.87 4.88 -12.75
C VAL A 18 19.78 3.66 -12.76
N LEU A 19 19.29 2.53 -13.28
CA LEU A 19 20.07 1.29 -13.35
C LEU A 19 21.25 1.40 -14.32
N ASP A 20 21.10 2.20 -15.40
CA ASP A 20 22.16 2.45 -16.38
C ASP A 20 23.33 3.27 -15.80
N HIS A 21 23.09 4.05 -14.75
CA HIS A 21 24.13 4.88 -14.11
C HIS A 21 24.59 4.33 -12.75
N PHE A 22 23.71 3.64 -12.02
CA PHE A 22 23.93 3.23 -10.63
C PHE A 22 23.41 1.80 -10.40
N SER A 23 24.30 0.82 -10.48
CA SER A 23 24.01 -0.57 -10.13
C SER A 23 24.92 -1.04 -8.99
N MET A 24 24.33 -1.57 -7.93
CA MET A 24 25.02 -2.22 -6.81
C MET A 24 24.96 -3.76 -6.97
N PRO A 25 25.88 -4.50 -6.33
CA PRO A 25 25.82 -5.95 -6.36
C PRO A 25 24.50 -6.49 -5.76
N THR A 26 23.96 -7.55 -6.36
CA THR A 26 22.70 -8.21 -5.95
C THR A 26 22.71 -8.69 -4.50
N SER A 27 23.88 -8.95 -3.92
CA SER A 27 24.04 -9.31 -2.50
C SER A 27 23.54 -8.24 -1.53
N MET A 28 23.45 -6.98 -1.95
CA MET A 28 22.91 -5.88 -1.14
C MET A 28 21.40 -6.02 -0.89
N PHE A 29 20.71 -6.87 -1.67
CA PHE A 29 19.30 -7.18 -1.44
C PHE A 29 19.06 -7.84 -0.07
N LEU A 30 20.07 -8.50 0.52
CA LEU A 30 19.98 -9.05 1.87
C LEU A 30 19.67 -7.98 2.92
N ILE A 31 20.21 -6.76 2.75
CA ILE A 31 19.96 -5.63 3.68
C ILE A 31 18.49 -5.22 3.61
N VAL A 32 17.90 -5.21 2.41
CA VAL A 32 16.47 -4.95 2.19
C VAL A 32 15.64 -5.99 2.92
N GLU A 33 15.98 -7.27 2.81
CA GLU A 33 15.24 -8.35 3.46
C GLU A 33 15.31 -8.26 4.99
N ILE A 34 16.49 -7.99 5.54
CA ILE A 34 16.66 -7.77 6.98
C ILE A 34 15.78 -6.59 7.44
N TYR A 35 15.76 -5.50 6.68
CA TYR A 35 14.91 -4.36 6.99
C TYR A 35 13.42 -4.72 6.96
N ILE A 36 12.96 -5.44 5.93
CA ILE A 36 11.56 -5.90 5.82
C ILE A 36 11.18 -6.77 7.03
N LEU A 37 12.08 -7.66 7.46
CA LEU A 37 11.87 -8.48 8.66
C LEU A 37 11.74 -7.61 9.91
N LEU A 38 12.63 -6.64 10.13
CA LEU A 38 12.58 -5.73 11.27
C LEU A 38 11.29 -4.88 11.27
N LEU A 39 10.88 -4.38 10.10
CA LEU A 39 9.64 -3.63 9.92
C LEU A 39 8.42 -4.50 10.23
N SER A 40 8.40 -5.76 9.77
CA SER A 40 7.33 -6.70 10.04
C SER A 40 7.21 -7.04 11.53
N LEU A 41 8.34 -7.20 12.25
CA LEU A 41 8.37 -7.43 13.69
C LEU A 41 7.85 -6.20 14.47
N SER A 42 8.23 -5.00 14.03
CA SER A 42 7.74 -3.75 14.61
C SER A 42 6.22 -3.63 14.46
N PHE A 43 5.69 -3.97 13.27
CA PHE A 43 4.26 -3.99 13.02
C PHE A 43 3.53 -5.08 13.81
N LEU A 44 4.11 -6.27 13.94
CA LEU A 44 3.54 -7.35 14.76
C LEU A 44 3.44 -6.92 16.23
N THR A 45 4.47 -6.24 16.74
CA THR A 45 4.49 -5.70 18.11
C THR A 45 3.34 -4.70 18.30
N LEU A 46 3.14 -3.79 17.34
CA LEU A 46 1.99 -2.89 17.33
C LEU A 46 0.67 -3.66 17.38
N LEU A 47 0.49 -4.68 16.53
CA LEU A 47 -0.73 -5.47 16.49
C LEU A 47 -1.03 -6.18 17.82
N VAL A 48 -0.03 -6.76 18.46
CA VAL A 48 -0.21 -7.48 19.73
C VAL A 48 -0.61 -6.52 20.86
N LEU A 49 0.00 -5.34 20.91
CA LEU A 49 -0.20 -4.34 21.96
C LEU A 49 -1.44 -3.47 21.75
N HIS A 50 -1.95 -3.34 20.52
CA HIS A 50 -3.05 -2.43 20.22
C HIS A 50 -4.40 -2.95 20.75
N LYS A 51 -5.14 -2.10 21.47
CA LYS A 51 -6.47 -2.44 22.07
C LYS A 51 -7.46 -2.99 21.04
N HIS A 52 -7.48 -2.42 19.84
CA HIS A 52 -8.38 -2.82 18.74
C HIS A 52 -7.73 -3.72 17.69
N ARG A 53 -6.81 -4.62 18.10
CA ARG A 53 -6.04 -5.50 17.19
C ARG A 53 -6.85 -6.22 16.12
N PHE A 54 -8.00 -6.79 16.46
CA PHE A 54 -8.84 -7.51 15.48
C PHE A 54 -9.43 -6.59 14.41
N VAL A 55 -9.69 -5.32 14.75
CA VAL A 55 -10.12 -4.33 13.76
C VAL A 55 -8.98 -4.05 12.79
N ILE A 56 -7.76 -3.81 13.29
CA ILE A 56 -6.59 -3.56 12.45
C ILE A 56 -6.29 -4.77 11.56
N ILE A 57 -6.33 -5.99 12.10
CA ILE A 57 -6.09 -7.24 11.36
C ILE A 57 -7.06 -7.37 10.18
N ARG A 58 -8.36 -7.12 10.38
CA ARG A 58 -9.33 -7.16 9.27
C ARG A 58 -9.02 -6.12 8.19
N ARG A 59 -8.67 -4.90 8.61
CA ARG A 59 -8.34 -3.79 7.69
C ARG A 59 -7.12 -4.12 6.84
N ILE A 60 -6.07 -4.64 7.46
CA ILE A 60 -4.83 -4.95 6.74
C ILE A 60 -5.00 -6.15 5.79
N ILE A 61 -5.78 -7.17 6.17
CA ILE A 61 -6.13 -8.28 5.28
C ILE A 61 -6.83 -7.76 4.02
N VAL A 62 -7.80 -6.84 4.16
CA VAL A 62 -8.49 -6.26 3.00
C VAL A 62 -7.53 -5.45 2.12
N CYS A 63 -6.71 -4.57 2.71
CA CYS A 63 -5.74 -3.78 1.95
C CYS A 63 -4.74 -4.65 1.19
N PHE A 64 -4.16 -5.67 1.82
CA PHE A 64 -3.23 -6.58 1.14
C PHE A 64 -3.92 -7.47 0.12
N ALA A 65 -5.15 -7.93 0.37
CA ALA A 65 -5.89 -8.71 -0.62
C ALA A 65 -6.10 -7.91 -1.91
N VAL A 66 -6.54 -6.65 -1.80
CA VAL A 66 -6.70 -5.76 -2.97
C VAL A 66 -5.35 -5.55 -3.68
N LEU A 67 -4.30 -5.29 -2.91
CA LEU A 67 -2.95 -5.06 -3.43
C LEU A 67 -2.41 -6.24 -4.24
N TYR A 68 -2.50 -7.46 -3.69
CA TYR A 68 -2.02 -8.66 -4.37
C TYR A 68 -2.94 -9.13 -5.50
N LEU A 69 -4.24 -8.85 -5.44
CA LEU A 69 -5.14 -9.05 -6.58
C LEU A 69 -4.76 -8.14 -7.75
N MET A 70 -4.51 -6.86 -7.50
CA MET A 70 -4.04 -5.95 -8.55
C MET A 70 -2.71 -6.41 -9.14
N ARG A 71 -1.76 -6.83 -8.30
CA ARG A 71 -0.49 -7.44 -8.76
C ARG A 71 -0.73 -8.62 -9.69
N GLY A 72 -1.65 -9.52 -9.33
CA GLY A 72 -2.03 -10.66 -10.17
C GLY A 72 -2.58 -10.24 -11.53
N LEU A 73 -3.39 -9.18 -11.59
CA LEU A 73 -3.91 -8.65 -12.85
C LEU A 73 -2.81 -8.04 -13.74
N PHE A 74 -1.87 -7.28 -13.17
CA PHE A 74 -0.71 -6.76 -13.92
C PHE A 74 0.14 -7.89 -14.50
N LEU A 75 0.36 -8.96 -13.73
CA LEU A 75 1.13 -10.12 -14.18
C LEU A 75 0.51 -10.87 -15.37
N ILE A 76 -0.81 -10.98 -15.38
CA ILE A 76 -1.54 -11.65 -16.46
C ILE A 76 -1.51 -10.79 -17.73
N THR A 77 -1.53 -9.46 -17.57
CA THR A 77 -1.66 -8.53 -18.69
C THR A 77 -0.32 -8.17 -19.32
N THR A 78 0.76 -8.02 -18.53
CA THR A 78 2.06 -7.60 -19.07
C THR A 78 3.20 -8.17 -18.23
N GLN A 79 4.19 -8.73 -18.92
CA GLN A 79 5.41 -9.28 -18.34
C GLN A 79 6.61 -8.56 -18.95
N LEU A 80 7.45 -7.95 -18.11
CA LEU A 80 8.66 -7.26 -18.55
C LEU A 80 9.86 -8.22 -18.63
N SER A 81 10.84 -7.85 -19.46
CA SER A 81 12.17 -8.47 -19.48
C SER A 81 12.88 -8.26 -18.15
N LEU A 82 13.83 -9.13 -17.78
CA LEU A 82 14.54 -8.98 -16.52
C LEU A 82 15.66 -7.92 -16.61
N PRO A 83 15.92 -7.16 -15.54
CA PRO A 83 17.01 -6.19 -15.46
C PRO A 83 18.35 -6.83 -15.08
N TYR A 84 18.34 -8.11 -14.66
CA TYR A 84 19.52 -8.87 -14.25
C TYR A 84 19.68 -10.19 -15.03
N SER A 85 20.80 -10.89 -14.84
CA SER A 85 21.12 -12.11 -15.58
C SER A 85 20.14 -13.26 -15.29
N THR A 86 19.75 -13.97 -16.34
CA THR A 86 18.76 -15.06 -16.30
C THR A 86 19.26 -16.33 -15.61
N ASP A 87 20.54 -16.36 -15.23
CA ASP A 87 21.21 -17.52 -14.63
C ASP A 87 20.62 -17.90 -13.26
N GLN A 88 19.91 -16.96 -12.62
CA GLN A 88 19.27 -17.16 -11.32
C GLN A 88 17.81 -17.62 -11.45
N CYS A 89 17.30 -17.81 -12.67
CA CYS A 89 15.92 -18.20 -12.91
C CYS A 89 15.68 -19.70 -12.69
N PRO A 90 14.60 -20.08 -11.99
CA PRO A 90 14.24 -21.49 -11.91
C PRO A 90 13.87 -22.08 -13.26
N ASN A 91 14.30 -23.31 -13.52
CA ASN A 91 13.86 -24.04 -14.70
C ASN A 91 12.53 -24.75 -14.43
N TYR A 92 11.47 -24.33 -15.14
CA TYR A 92 10.12 -24.89 -15.02
C TYR A 92 9.81 -25.99 -16.04
N LYS A 93 10.70 -26.25 -17.01
CA LYS A 93 10.45 -27.09 -18.21
C LYS A 93 10.02 -28.54 -17.92
N HIS A 94 10.41 -29.07 -16.76
CA HIS A 94 10.13 -30.47 -16.37
C HIS A 94 9.37 -30.59 -15.04
N MET A 95 8.75 -29.51 -14.54
CA MET A 95 8.02 -29.57 -13.27
C MET A 95 6.62 -30.17 -13.44
N ASN A 96 6.33 -31.24 -12.69
CA ASN A 96 4.97 -31.78 -12.58
C ASN A 96 4.06 -30.78 -11.82
N GLY A 97 2.75 -30.81 -12.08
CA GLY A 97 1.77 -29.87 -11.49
C GLY A 97 1.76 -29.88 -9.95
N GLY A 98 1.95 -31.04 -9.33
CA GLY A 98 2.08 -31.14 -7.86
C GLY A 98 3.35 -30.46 -7.32
N MET A 99 4.46 -30.53 -8.06
CA MET A 99 5.71 -29.86 -7.69
C MET A 99 5.61 -28.34 -7.89
N LEU A 100 4.92 -27.91 -8.95
CA LEU A 100 4.60 -26.51 -9.18
C LEU A 100 3.72 -25.95 -8.05
N TYR A 101 2.68 -26.67 -7.64
CA TYR A 101 1.83 -26.28 -6.51
C TYR A 101 2.61 -26.17 -5.20
N LEU A 102 3.44 -27.17 -4.88
CA LEU A 102 4.26 -27.14 -3.67
C LEU A 102 5.24 -25.96 -3.68
N ARG A 103 5.81 -25.62 -4.83
CA ARG A 103 6.68 -24.45 -4.99
C ARG A 103 5.91 -23.14 -4.80
N ALA A 104 4.73 -23.02 -5.41
CA ALA A 104 3.85 -21.87 -5.22
C ALA A 104 3.45 -21.69 -3.75
N LEU A 105 3.13 -22.80 -3.06
CA LEU A 105 2.84 -22.79 -1.63
C LEU A 105 4.06 -22.32 -0.82
N LYS A 106 5.25 -22.86 -1.10
CA LYS A 106 6.49 -22.42 -0.45
C LYS A 106 6.78 -20.94 -0.69
N TYR A 107 6.51 -20.42 -1.89
CA TYR A 107 6.67 -19.00 -2.21
C TYR A 107 5.72 -18.10 -1.40
N VAL A 108 4.45 -18.50 -1.27
CA VAL A 108 3.48 -17.76 -0.46
C VAL A 108 3.87 -17.80 1.01
N LEU A 109 4.29 -18.96 1.51
CA LEU A 109 4.72 -19.14 2.90
C LEU A 109 6.04 -18.41 3.22
N SER A 110 6.94 -18.27 2.24
CA SER A 110 8.19 -17.51 2.40
C SER A 110 7.99 -16.00 2.28
N MET A 111 6.75 -15.55 2.01
CA MET A 111 6.42 -14.15 1.76
C MET A 111 7.28 -13.51 0.64
N GLY A 112 7.87 -14.32 -0.24
CA GLY A 112 8.71 -13.86 -1.33
C GLY A 112 10.16 -13.49 -0.95
N VAL A 113 10.63 -13.82 0.25
CA VAL A 113 12.02 -13.57 0.69
C VAL A 113 13.00 -14.42 -0.13
N SER A 114 13.84 -13.77 -0.94
CA SER A 114 14.80 -14.36 -1.88
C SER A 114 15.90 -15.20 -1.20
N SER A 115 16.24 -14.94 0.07
CA SER A 115 17.18 -15.77 0.84
C SER A 115 16.80 -17.26 0.94
N PHE A 116 15.52 -17.60 0.80
CA PHE A 116 15.05 -18.99 0.87
C PHE A 116 15.02 -19.72 -0.49
N GLY A 117 15.49 -19.07 -1.56
CA GLY A 117 15.71 -19.66 -2.88
C GLY A 117 15.18 -18.80 -4.03
N PRO A 118 15.59 -19.07 -5.28
CA PRO A 118 15.04 -18.39 -6.44
C PRO A 118 13.59 -18.84 -6.61
N TRP A 119 12.66 -17.99 -6.18
CA TRP A 119 11.25 -18.35 -6.15
C TRP A 119 10.55 -18.14 -7.48
N SER A 120 10.88 -17.05 -8.15
CA SER A 120 10.25 -16.59 -9.38
C SER A 120 11.25 -15.80 -10.21
N CYS A 121 11.19 -15.98 -11.52
CA CYS A 121 11.84 -15.11 -12.49
C CYS A 121 10.75 -14.55 -13.40
N GLY A 122 10.87 -13.27 -13.75
CA GLY A 122 9.86 -12.54 -14.51
C GLY A 122 9.60 -11.23 -13.80
N ASP A 123 9.97 -10.13 -14.46
CA ASP A 123 9.90 -8.84 -13.80
C ASP A 123 8.45 -8.39 -13.70
N LEU A 124 8.07 -8.07 -12.48
CA LEU A 124 6.71 -7.69 -12.13
C LEU A 124 6.67 -6.18 -12.16
N ILE A 125 5.89 -5.58 -13.09
CA ILE A 125 5.57 -4.13 -13.15
C ILE A 125 5.23 -3.53 -11.78
N PHE A 126 4.86 -4.40 -10.84
CA PHE A 126 4.53 -4.10 -9.47
C PHE A 126 5.51 -4.79 -8.51
N SER A 127 6.41 -4.01 -7.89
CA SER A 127 7.31 -4.48 -6.82
C SER A 127 6.52 -4.82 -5.55
N GLY A 128 6.48 -6.11 -5.21
CA GLY A 128 5.82 -6.59 -3.99
C GLY A 128 6.53 -6.12 -2.71
N HIS A 129 7.86 -6.09 -2.71
CA HIS A 129 8.66 -5.67 -1.57
C HIS A 129 8.43 -4.20 -1.23
N THR A 130 8.50 -3.32 -2.25
CA THR A 130 8.23 -1.88 -2.06
C THR A 130 6.82 -1.66 -1.56
N SER A 131 5.84 -2.29 -2.21
CA SER A 131 4.44 -2.12 -1.84
C SER A 131 4.14 -2.61 -0.42
N PHE A 132 4.78 -3.71 0.00
CA PHE A 132 4.69 -4.22 1.37
C PHE A 132 5.32 -3.24 2.37
N VAL A 133 6.56 -2.78 2.12
CA VAL A 133 7.27 -1.83 2.99
C VAL A 133 6.44 -0.57 3.19
N ILE A 134 5.98 0.03 2.08
CA ILE A 134 5.19 1.27 2.14
C ILE A 134 3.87 1.03 2.87
N MET A 135 3.12 -0.03 2.52
CA MET A 135 1.86 -0.34 3.20
C MET A 135 2.05 -0.49 4.71
N VAL A 136 3.00 -1.32 5.15
CA VAL A 136 3.26 -1.56 6.58
C VAL A 136 3.69 -0.28 7.28
N THR A 137 4.57 0.52 6.67
CA THR A 137 5.02 1.79 7.26
C THR A 137 3.87 2.76 7.49
N ILE A 138 2.99 2.95 6.49
CA ILE A 138 1.86 3.87 6.65
C ILE A 138 0.88 3.34 7.72
N PHE A 139 0.68 2.02 7.80
CA PHE A 139 -0.09 1.37 8.86
C PHE A 139 0.51 1.61 10.25
N ILE A 140 1.83 1.46 10.42
CA ILE A 140 2.51 1.76 11.69
C ILE A 140 2.27 3.20 12.08
N ILE A 141 2.56 4.15 11.18
CA ILE A 141 2.42 5.59 11.44
C ILE A 141 0.98 5.95 11.82
N TYR A 142 -0.01 5.38 11.11
CA TYR A 142 -1.42 5.69 11.33
C TYR A 142 -1.97 5.13 12.64
N TYR A 143 -1.61 3.89 13.01
CA TYR A 143 -2.19 3.20 14.17
C TYR A 143 -1.37 3.34 15.45
N ALA A 144 -0.06 3.60 15.37
CA ALA A 144 0.78 3.75 16.55
C ALA A 144 0.66 5.12 17.22
N GLY A 145 0.19 6.15 16.49
CA GLY A 145 0.08 7.51 17.05
C GLY A 145 1.42 8.08 17.52
N LEU A 146 2.51 7.76 16.80
CA LEU A 146 3.87 8.14 17.21
C LEU A 146 4.11 9.65 17.09
N HIS A 147 5.15 10.12 17.77
CA HIS A 147 5.65 11.49 17.64
C HIS A 147 6.04 11.80 16.18
N VAL A 148 5.89 13.05 15.74
CA VAL A 148 6.13 13.47 14.35
C VAL A 148 7.53 13.10 13.86
N LEU A 149 8.54 13.21 14.73
CA LEU A 149 9.92 12.82 14.43
C LEU A 149 10.06 11.31 14.13
N MET A 150 9.34 10.47 14.87
CA MET A 150 9.35 9.02 14.64
C MET A 150 8.63 8.68 13.34
N ASN A 151 7.52 9.36 13.02
CA ASN A 151 6.84 9.19 11.74
C ASN A 151 7.77 9.54 10.57
N PHE A 152 8.51 10.65 10.68
CA PHE A 152 9.52 11.03 9.70
C PHE A 152 10.63 9.99 9.59
N PHE A 153 11.12 9.46 10.71
CA PHE A 153 12.14 8.42 10.73
C PHE A 153 11.70 7.13 9.99
N PHE A 154 10.49 6.64 10.25
CA PHE A 154 9.94 5.46 9.55
C PHE A 154 9.77 5.70 8.05
N LEU A 155 9.30 6.90 7.66
CA LEU A 155 9.19 7.29 6.24
C LEU A 155 10.56 7.35 5.58
N LEU A 156 11.53 8.01 6.21
CA LEU A 156 12.91 8.11 5.70
C LEU A 156 13.50 6.72 5.48
N LEU A 157 13.41 5.85 6.47
CA LEU A 157 13.97 4.50 6.38
C LEU A 157 13.28 3.66 5.29
N SER A 158 11.96 3.83 5.11
CA SER A 158 11.21 3.17 4.02
C SER A 158 11.60 3.69 2.64
N THR A 159 11.87 4.99 2.51
CA THR A 159 12.36 5.59 1.25
C THR A 159 13.77 5.11 0.92
N VAL A 160 14.67 5.08 1.91
CA VAL A 160 16.03 4.53 1.73
C VAL A 160 15.97 3.05 1.31
N CYS A 161 15.12 2.26 1.97
CA CYS A 161 14.89 0.87 1.58
C CYS A 161 14.38 0.75 0.12
N SER A 162 13.44 1.61 -0.29
CA SER A 162 12.93 1.62 -1.67
C SER A 162 14.01 1.96 -2.70
N VAL A 163 14.93 2.88 -2.37
CA VAL A 163 16.09 3.18 -3.22
C VAL A 163 17.05 2.00 -3.27
N LEU A 164 17.30 1.31 -2.15
CA LEU A 164 18.14 0.11 -2.12
C LEU A 164 17.56 -1.04 -2.96
N ILE A 165 16.22 -1.16 -3.04
CA ILE A 165 15.55 -2.13 -3.92
C ILE A 165 15.89 -1.86 -5.40
N ILE A 166 15.89 -0.58 -5.82
CA ILE A 166 16.28 -0.19 -7.17
C ILE A 166 17.76 -0.51 -7.39
N LEU A 167 18.64 -0.03 -6.50
CA LEU A 167 20.09 -0.13 -6.67
C LEU A 167 20.61 -1.57 -6.65
N SER A 168 19.97 -2.46 -5.90
CA SER A 168 20.33 -3.89 -5.86
C SER A 168 19.93 -4.66 -7.12
N THR A 169 19.51 -3.96 -8.19
CA THR A 169 19.15 -4.51 -9.52
C THR A 169 17.99 -5.51 -9.48
N GLY A 170 17.19 -5.47 -8.41
CA GLY A 170 16.09 -6.42 -8.21
C GLY A 170 14.82 -6.09 -8.99
N HIS A 171 14.62 -4.81 -9.34
CA HIS A 171 13.41 -4.30 -10.00
C HIS A 171 13.74 -3.04 -10.81
N TYR A 172 12.94 -2.75 -11.84
CA TYR A 172 13.00 -1.45 -12.49
C TYR A 172 12.53 -0.33 -11.56
N THR A 173 13.01 0.89 -11.82
CA THR A 173 12.55 2.10 -11.13
C THR A 173 11.05 2.27 -11.20
N ILE A 174 10.45 1.99 -12.36
CA ILE A 174 9.00 2.09 -12.56
C ILE A 174 8.24 1.13 -11.64
N ASP A 175 8.77 -0.06 -11.38
CA ASP A 175 8.10 -1.06 -10.54
C ASP A 175 8.02 -0.61 -9.09
N VAL A 176 9.07 0.07 -8.63
CA VAL A 176 9.17 0.67 -7.30
C VAL A 176 8.24 1.88 -7.19
N MET A 177 8.20 2.75 -8.22
CA MET A 177 7.30 3.91 -8.25
C MET A 177 5.82 3.49 -8.26
N VAL A 178 5.44 2.55 -9.13
CA VAL A 178 4.08 2.02 -9.22
C VAL A 178 3.70 1.34 -7.91
N GLY A 179 4.60 0.54 -7.34
CA GLY A 179 4.37 -0.10 -6.04
C GLY A 179 4.11 0.90 -4.92
N TYR A 180 4.89 1.99 -4.86
CA TYR A 180 4.69 3.09 -3.92
C TYR A 180 3.32 3.76 -4.10
N MET A 181 2.96 4.13 -5.33
CA MET A 181 1.71 4.83 -5.65
C MET A 181 0.48 3.97 -5.35
N VAL A 182 0.52 2.69 -5.71
CA VAL A 182 -0.59 1.77 -5.48
C VAL A 182 -0.77 1.51 -3.98
N ALA A 183 0.32 1.31 -3.23
CA ALA A 183 0.22 1.07 -1.79
C ALA A 183 -0.39 2.27 -1.04
N THR A 184 0.06 3.49 -1.35
CA THR A 184 -0.50 4.72 -0.76
C THR A 184 -1.96 4.91 -1.17
N TRP A 185 -2.30 4.67 -2.44
CA TRP A 185 -3.66 4.80 -2.94
C TRP A 185 -4.64 3.81 -2.30
N ILE A 186 -4.28 2.53 -2.19
CA ILE A 186 -5.12 1.51 -1.52
C ILE A 186 -5.34 1.88 -0.06
N PHE A 187 -4.25 2.22 0.65
CA PHE A 187 -4.34 2.61 2.06
C PHE A 187 -5.30 3.79 2.23
N ALA A 188 -5.12 4.82 1.42
CA ALA A 188 -5.84 6.05 1.59
C ALA A 188 -7.30 5.92 1.15
N SER A 189 -7.59 5.31 -0.01
CA SER A 189 -8.96 5.02 -0.45
C SER A 189 -9.75 4.20 0.57
N TYR A 190 -9.14 3.17 1.16
CA TYR A 190 -9.77 2.35 2.18
C TYR A 190 -10.11 3.15 3.45
N HIS A 191 -9.17 3.94 3.97
CA HIS A 191 -9.41 4.74 5.17
C HIS A 191 -10.34 5.94 4.91
N MET A 192 -10.38 6.45 3.68
CA MET A 192 -11.35 7.46 3.24
C MET A 192 -12.76 6.89 3.31
N PHE A 193 -12.98 5.69 2.77
CA PHE A 193 -14.28 5.03 2.79
C PHE A 193 -14.82 4.85 4.23
N ILE A 194 -13.97 4.38 5.14
CA ILE A 194 -14.34 4.24 6.55
C ILE A 194 -14.72 5.60 7.18
N LYS A 195 -13.94 6.66 6.93
CA LYS A 195 -14.21 7.99 7.48
C LYS A 195 -15.51 8.58 6.93
N PHE A 196 -15.79 8.38 5.64
CA PHE A 196 -17.06 8.78 5.05
C PHE A 196 -18.25 8.06 5.68
N GLU A 197 -18.10 6.76 5.96
CA GLU A 197 -19.14 5.98 6.64
C GLU A 197 -19.36 6.48 8.07
N THR A 198 -18.30 6.78 8.82
CA THR A 198 -18.42 7.38 10.17
C THR A 198 -19.13 8.74 10.14
N LEU A 199 -18.79 9.60 9.19
CA LEU A 199 -19.38 10.93 9.05
C LEU A 199 -20.91 10.89 8.91
N LYS A 200 -21.44 9.85 8.25
CA LYS A 200 -22.89 9.66 8.07
C LYS A 200 -23.64 9.52 9.41
N TYR A 201 -22.98 8.98 10.43
CA TYR A 201 -23.58 8.76 11.75
C TYR A 201 -23.33 9.92 12.73
N GLU A 202 -22.30 10.73 12.50
CA GLU A 202 -21.91 11.86 13.36
C GLU A 202 -22.63 13.18 13.05
N VAL A 203 -23.60 13.18 12.13
CA VAL A 203 -24.35 14.38 11.69
C VAL A 203 -25.06 15.11 12.84
N CYS A 204 -25.28 14.44 13.98
CA CYS A 204 -25.90 15.03 15.17
C CYS A 204 -24.90 15.69 16.15
N ASP A 205 -23.57 15.50 15.99
CA ASP A 205 -22.53 16.08 16.86
C ASP A 205 -21.50 16.88 16.05
N TYR A 206 -21.60 18.21 16.15
CA TYR A 206 -20.78 19.16 15.39
C TYR A 206 -19.27 19.02 15.64
N VAL A 207 -18.85 18.68 16.87
CA VAL A 207 -17.42 18.58 17.23
C VAL A 207 -16.79 17.31 16.62
N SER A 208 -17.53 16.20 16.65
CA SER A 208 -17.11 14.94 16.02
C SER A 208 -17.05 15.08 14.50
N MET A 209 -18.07 15.70 13.90
CA MET A 209 -18.13 15.98 12.46
C MET A 209 -16.93 16.82 11.98
N ALA A 210 -16.59 17.90 12.69
CA ALA A 210 -15.46 18.77 12.33
C ALA A 210 -14.11 18.01 12.38
N THR A 211 -13.91 17.17 13.39
CA THR A 211 -12.71 16.35 13.54
C THR A 211 -12.59 15.32 12.41
N THR A 212 -13.70 14.66 12.07
CA THR A 212 -13.78 13.68 10.98
C THR A 212 -13.50 14.33 9.62
N MET A 213 -14.02 15.54 9.37
CA MET A 213 -13.73 16.31 8.15
C MET A 213 -12.26 16.73 8.03
N GLU A 214 -11.62 17.17 9.10
CA GLU A 214 -10.19 17.51 9.08
C GLU A 214 -9.33 16.27 8.78
N SER A 215 -9.69 15.16 9.41
CA SER A 215 -9.09 13.85 9.19
C SER A 215 -9.23 13.35 7.74
N LEU A 216 -10.38 13.63 7.11
CA LEU A 216 -10.66 13.32 5.71
C LEU A 216 -9.83 14.21 4.78
N ARG A 217 -9.74 15.50 5.09
CA ARG A 217 -8.92 16.47 4.34
C ARG A 217 -7.44 16.08 4.34
N ARG A 218 -6.87 15.70 5.48
CA ARG A 218 -5.46 15.25 5.57
C ARG A 218 -5.21 14.00 4.71
N LEU A 219 -6.18 13.10 4.63
CA LEU A 219 -6.09 11.87 3.84
C LEU A 219 -6.26 12.14 2.33
N LEU A 220 -7.11 13.10 1.95
CA LEU A 220 -7.23 13.59 0.58
C LEU A 220 -5.95 14.29 0.10
N ILE A 221 -5.32 15.10 0.95
CA ILE A 221 -4.02 15.72 0.66
C ILE A 221 -2.95 14.65 0.41
N PHE A 222 -2.99 13.55 1.16
CA PHE A 222 -2.09 12.41 0.97
C PHE A 222 -2.36 11.63 -0.33
N CYS A 223 -3.63 11.49 -0.75
CA CYS A 223 -4.01 10.87 -2.04
C CYS A 223 -3.66 11.72 -3.27
N ASN A 224 -3.81 13.04 -3.17
CA ASN A 224 -3.73 13.96 -4.29
C ASN A 224 -2.55 14.91 -4.13
N PHE A 225 -1.33 14.43 -4.40
CA PHE A 225 -0.19 15.31 -4.60
C PHE A 225 -0.48 16.38 -5.69
N THR A 226 -1.37 16.09 -6.64
CA THR A 226 -1.86 17.01 -7.68
C THR A 226 -2.94 17.99 -7.22
N SER A 227 -3.85 17.64 -6.28
CA SER A 227 -4.80 18.62 -5.71
C SER A 227 -4.10 19.67 -4.84
N PHE A 228 -2.93 19.35 -4.27
CA PHE A 228 -2.09 20.35 -3.60
C PHE A 228 -1.60 21.45 -4.57
N LEU A 229 -1.35 21.12 -5.84
CA LEU A 229 -0.93 22.09 -6.86
C LEU A 229 -2.10 22.90 -7.45
N PHE A 230 -3.31 22.33 -7.52
CA PHE A 230 -4.45 22.96 -8.22
C PHE A 230 -5.59 23.46 -7.33
N GLU A 231 -5.63 23.10 -6.03
CA GLU A 231 -6.77 23.39 -5.15
C GLU A 231 -6.41 24.32 -3.98
N SER A 232 -5.48 25.25 -4.21
CA SER A 232 -5.23 26.39 -3.32
C SER A 232 -6.27 27.53 -3.49
N GLY A 233 -7.51 27.23 -3.90
CA GLY A 233 -8.38 28.25 -4.47
C GLY A 233 -9.89 28.14 -4.40
N SER A 234 -10.51 27.09 -3.86
CA SER A 234 -12.00 27.03 -3.80
C SER A 234 -12.55 27.45 -2.42
N ARG A 235 -12.61 28.76 -2.18
CA ARG A 235 -13.47 29.36 -1.13
C ARG A 235 -14.95 29.39 -1.57
N GLU A 236 -15.46 28.31 -2.16
CA GLU A 236 -16.73 28.36 -2.90
C GLU A 236 -17.97 28.01 -2.06
N PHE A 237 -17.80 27.51 -0.84
CA PHE A 237 -18.92 27.38 0.09
C PHE A 237 -18.83 28.46 1.17
N LYS A 238 -19.42 29.63 0.86
CA LYS A 238 -19.91 30.53 1.91
C LYS A 238 -20.76 29.69 2.85
N ASN A 239 -20.39 29.73 4.13
CA ASN A 239 -21.05 29.12 5.27
C ASN A 239 -22.54 29.53 5.36
N GLU A 240 -23.40 28.99 4.52
CA GLU A 240 -24.82 28.81 4.86
C GLU A 240 -24.94 27.49 5.64
N PHE A 241 -24.36 27.47 6.84
CA PHE A 241 -24.69 26.44 7.80
C PHE A 241 -26.18 26.55 8.11
N VAL A 242 -26.89 25.44 7.99
CA VAL A 242 -28.26 25.32 8.50
C VAL A 242 -28.23 25.76 9.96
N ASP A 243 -28.94 26.85 10.22
CA ASP A 243 -29.06 27.50 11.51
C ASP A 243 -29.75 26.53 12.48
N VAL A 244 -28.96 25.64 13.11
CA VAL A 244 -29.40 24.57 14.04
C VAL A 244 -30.35 25.10 15.13
N PRO A 245 -30.20 26.33 15.67
CA PRO A 245 -31.18 26.92 16.58
C PRO A 245 -32.58 27.08 15.96
N LYS A 246 -32.69 27.41 14.66
CA LYS A 246 -33.98 27.47 13.94
C LYS A 246 -34.58 26.09 13.73
N CYS A 247 -33.77 25.08 13.46
CA CYS A 247 -34.23 23.69 13.31
C CYS A 247 -34.78 23.13 14.64
N ILE A 248 -34.06 23.36 15.75
CA ILE A 248 -34.52 22.99 17.10
C ILE A 248 -35.78 23.77 17.51
N LYS A 249 -35.89 25.06 17.15
CA LYS A 249 -37.13 25.84 17.39
C LYS A 249 -38.31 25.29 16.60
N ARG A 250 -38.14 24.91 15.33
CA ARG A 250 -39.19 24.30 14.49
C ARG A 250 -39.67 22.95 15.03
N ILE A 251 -38.74 22.11 15.51
CA ILE A 251 -39.09 20.82 16.12
C ILE A 251 -39.81 21.02 17.46
N LYS A 252 -39.36 21.96 18.30
CA LYS A 252 -40.04 22.29 19.57
C LYS A 252 -41.43 22.91 19.35
N SER A 253 -41.63 23.72 18.30
CA SER A 253 -42.97 24.24 17.97
C SER A 253 -43.90 23.15 17.43
N ALA A 254 -43.40 22.22 16.62
CA ALA A 254 -44.18 21.09 16.12
C ALA A 254 -44.62 20.13 17.24
N LEU A 255 -43.75 19.91 18.25
CA LEU A 255 -44.07 19.07 19.41
C LEU A 255 -45.03 19.74 20.41
N ARG A 256 -45.13 21.08 20.41
CA ARG A 256 -46.08 21.82 21.27
C ARG A 256 -47.44 22.05 20.61
N GLY A 257 -47.51 22.03 19.28
CA GLY A 257 -48.76 22.20 18.52
C GLY A 257 -49.63 20.94 18.40
N GLY A 258 -49.16 19.77 18.86
CA GLY A 258 -49.89 18.49 18.80
C GLY A 258 -50.56 18.04 20.10
N ARG A 259 -50.66 18.92 21.10
CA ARG A 259 -51.49 18.70 22.31
C ARG A 259 -52.55 19.78 22.42
N GLN A 260 -53.55 19.72 21.54
CA GLN A 260 -54.92 20.16 21.79
C GLN A 260 -55.85 19.12 21.19
#